data_AF-A0AAW1JZH2-F1
#
_entry.id   AF-A0AAW1JZH2-F1
#
_cell.length_a   1.000
_cell.length_b   1.000
_cell.length_c   1.000
_cell.angle_alpha   90.00
_cell.angle_beta   90.00
_cell.angle_gamma   90.00
#
_symmetry.space_group_name_H-M   'P 1'
#
loop_
_entity.id
_entity.type
_entity.pdbx_description
1 polymer ?
#
loop_
_entity_poly.entity_id
_entity_poly.type
_entity_poly.pdbx_seq_one_letter_code
_entity_poly.pdbx_strand_id
1 'polypeptide(L)'
;MDFSKWTAETVEFKRGEEVKRVNEEYIVKDTRQLVTMYRDNVFTGRAVARIFHGIQSPNYPAVIWGRCKFWRSHLKDDFHEICNIATGEILKMRLMR
;
A
#
# COMPACT_ATOMS: atom_id res chain seq x y z
N MET A 1 -41.46 -5.04 -19.67
CA MET A 1 -40.16 -5.22 -19.00
C MET A 1 -40.32 -4.77 -17.56
N ASP A 2 -40.27 -5.72 -16.63
CA ASP A 2 -40.58 -5.48 -15.22
C ASP A 2 -39.27 -5.34 -14.43
N PHE A 3 -38.91 -4.09 -14.11
CA PHE A 3 -37.70 -3.74 -13.38
C PHE A 3 -37.74 -4.17 -11.91
N SER A 4 -38.88 -4.69 -11.42
CA SER A 4 -39.06 -5.21 -10.06
C SER A 4 -38.28 -6.50 -9.76
N LYS A 5 -37.76 -7.16 -10.81
CA LYS A 5 -36.99 -8.40 -10.67
C LYS A 5 -35.49 -8.20 -10.49
N TRP A 6 -34.98 -6.96 -10.64
CA TRP A 6 -33.54 -6.66 -10.50
C TRP A 6 -33.12 -6.20 -9.09
N THR A 7 -34.03 -6.25 -8.13
CA THR A 7 -33.78 -5.82 -6.75
C THR A 7 -33.70 -6.97 -5.75
N ALA A 8 -33.94 -8.22 -6.19
CA ALA A 8 -34.13 -9.37 -5.30
C ALA A 8 -33.01 -10.43 -5.37
N GLU A 9 -31.99 -10.23 -6.20
CA GLU A 9 -30.71 -10.95 -6.06
C GLU A 9 -29.68 -9.99 -5.51
N THR A 10 -29.89 -9.61 -4.24
CA THR A 10 -28.83 -9.04 -3.42
C THR A 10 -27.64 -9.97 -3.52
N VAL A 11 -26.60 -9.52 -4.22
CA VAL A 11 -25.32 -10.21 -4.29
C VAL A 11 -24.86 -10.38 -2.84
N GLU A 12 -24.99 -11.60 -2.33
CA GLU A 12 -24.47 -12.02 -1.02
C GLU A 12 -22.97 -11.74 -1.02
N PHE A 13 -22.59 -10.55 -0.55
CA PHE A 13 -21.19 -10.19 -0.34
C PHE A 13 -20.70 -11.07 0.80
N LYS A 14 -19.99 -12.15 0.47
CA LYS A 14 -19.40 -13.09 1.43
C LYS A 14 -18.50 -12.33 2.41
N ARG A 15 -19.09 -11.91 3.54
CA ARG A 15 -18.41 -11.30 4.66
C ARG A 15 -17.73 -12.43 5.43
N GLY A 16 -16.51 -12.78 5.07
CA GLY A 16 -15.86 -13.90 5.73
C GLY A 16 -14.44 -14.24 5.29
N GLU A 17 -13.72 -13.31 4.65
CA GLU A 17 -12.27 -13.47 4.57
C GLU A 17 -11.66 -12.78 5.80
N GLU A 18 -11.09 -13.58 6.69
CA GLU A 18 -10.27 -13.09 7.80
C GLU A 18 -9.15 -12.23 7.20
N VAL A 19 -9.20 -10.91 7.45
CA VAL A 19 -8.17 -9.98 6.97
C VAL A 19 -6.86 -10.42 7.58
N LYS A 20 -5.98 -10.96 6.73
CA LYS A 20 -4.67 -11.43 7.15
C LYS A 20 -3.94 -10.22 7.75
N ARG A 21 -3.72 -10.24 9.06
CA ARG A 21 -3.09 -9.11 9.76
C ARG A 21 -1.74 -8.80 9.10
N VAL A 22 -1.58 -7.55 8.66
CA VAL A 22 -0.31 -7.06 8.14
C VAL A 22 0.74 -7.13 9.24
N ASN A 23 1.93 -7.59 8.90
CA ASN A 23 3.06 -7.53 9.83
C ASN A 23 3.63 -6.11 9.83
N GLU A 24 3.12 -5.28 10.73
CA GLU A 24 3.48 -3.86 10.86
C GLU A 24 4.99 -3.64 10.99
N GLU A 25 5.70 -4.51 11.71
CA GLU A 25 7.15 -4.38 11.93
C GLU A 25 7.92 -4.44 10.60
N TYR A 26 7.54 -5.37 9.71
CA TYR A 26 8.16 -5.45 8.38
C TYR A 26 7.83 -4.22 7.53
N ILE A 27 6.59 -3.73 7.55
CA ILE A 27 6.22 -2.51 6.81
C ILE A 27 7.02 -1.30 7.30
N VAL A 28 7.13 -1.12 8.62
CA VAL A 28 7.91 -0.03 9.23
C VAL A 28 9.38 -0.13 8.82
N LYS A 29 9.98 -1.31 8.95
CA LYS A 29 11.37 -1.55 8.58
C LYS A 29 11.62 -1.24 7.11
N ASP A 30 10.80 -1.76 6.21
CA ASP A 30 10.99 -1.58 4.77
C ASP A 30 10.69 -0.14 4.35
N THR A 31 9.74 0.54 4.99
CA THR A 31 9.49 1.98 4.79
C THR A 31 10.73 2.79 5.17
N ARG A 32 11.32 2.55 6.35
CA ARG A 32 12.57 3.23 6.76
C ARG A 32 13.69 3.01 5.76
N GLN A 33 13.87 1.75 5.32
CA GLN A 33 14.92 1.42 4.36
C GLN A 33 14.69 2.10 3.02
N LEU A 34 13.46 2.11 2.51
CA LEU A 34 13.10 2.78 1.26
C LEU A 34 13.41 4.28 1.32
N VAL A 35 12.93 4.97 2.35
CA VAL A 35 13.12 6.42 2.53
C VAL A 35 14.61 6.76 2.72
N THR A 36 15.36 5.91 3.42
CA THR A 36 16.79 6.12 3.67
C THR A 36 17.66 5.78 2.45
N MET A 37 17.24 4.84 1.61
CA MET A 37 17.99 4.46 0.40
C MET A 37 17.79 5.48 -0.72
N TYR A 38 16.61 6.09 -0.81
CA TYR A 38 16.26 7.06 -1.84
C TYR A 38 15.97 8.44 -1.24
N ARG A 39 16.98 9.02 -0.56
CA ARG A 39 16.83 10.25 0.25
C ARG A 39 16.42 11.49 -0.54
N ASP A 40 16.72 11.53 -1.83
CA ASP A 40 16.37 12.65 -2.71
C ASP A 40 14.89 12.64 -3.11
N ASN A 41 14.16 11.57 -2.78
CA ASN A 41 12.73 11.44 -3.06
C ASN A 41 11.87 11.84 -1.88
N VAL A 42 10.78 12.54 -2.17
CA VAL A 42 9.76 12.88 -1.17
C VAL A 42 8.65 11.84 -1.19
N PHE A 43 8.68 10.91 -0.25
CA PHE A 43 7.64 9.89 -0.14
C PHE A 43 6.44 10.34 0.70
N THR A 44 5.26 9.86 0.32
CA THR A 44 4.03 9.83 1.12
C THR A 44 3.67 8.36 1.42
N GLY A 45 2.83 8.10 2.43
CA GLY A 45 2.42 6.71 2.71
C GLY A 45 1.76 6.03 1.52
N ARG A 46 0.95 6.78 0.73
CA ARG A 46 0.35 6.27 -0.52
C ARG A 46 1.41 5.93 -1.57
N ALA A 47 2.47 6.73 -1.69
CA ALA A 47 3.57 6.42 -2.60
C ALA A 47 4.28 5.12 -2.23
N VAL A 48 4.55 4.93 -0.94
CA VAL A 48 5.15 3.70 -0.40
C VAL A 48 4.24 2.50 -0.68
N ALA A 49 2.95 2.59 -0.34
CA ALA A 49 1.98 1.52 -0.60
C ALA A 49 1.91 1.14 -2.09
N ARG A 50 1.96 2.12 -2.98
CA ARG A 50 2.01 1.86 -4.43
C ARG A 50 3.27 1.11 -4.85
N ILE A 51 4.44 1.50 -4.37
CA ILE A 51 5.70 0.79 -4.65
C ILE A 51 5.62 -0.65 -4.11
N PHE A 52 5.18 -0.81 -2.87
CA PHE A 52 5.06 -2.10 -2.19
C PHE A 52 4.07 -3.06 -2.86
N HIS A 53 3.00 -2.56 -3.49
CA HIS A 53 2.09 -3.35 -4.35
C HIS A 53 2.53 -3.45 -5.81
N GLY A 54 3.54 -2.67 -6.23
CA GLY A 54 3.98 -2.59 -7.61
C GLY A 54 2.99 -1.91 -8.56
N ILE A 55 2.36 -0.83 -8.11
CA ILE A 55 1.43 -0.01 -8.88
C ILE A 55 2.15 1.29 -9.28
N GLN A 56 2.36 1.50 -10.58
CA GLN A 56 3.05 2.70 -11.07
C GLN A 56 2.33 3.99 -10.72
N SER A 57 3.04 5.07 -10.48
CA SER A 57 2.46 6.42 -10.42
C SER A 57 3.24 7.38 -11.32
N PRO A 58 2.72 8.58 -11.62
CA PRO A 58 3.46 9.57 -12.39
C PRO A 58 4.85 9.88 -11.81
N ASN A 59 4.96 9.98 -10.48
CA ASN A 59 6.23 10.24 -9.79
C ASN A 59 7.09 8.97 -9.59
N TYR A 60 6.48 7.79 -9.65
CA TYR A 60 7.17 6.50 -9.49
C TYR A 60 6.80 5.53 -10.63
N PRO A 61 7.30 5.76 -11.87
CA PRO A 61 6.96 4.92 -13.01
C PRO A 61 7.57 3.52 -12.90
N ALA A 62 6.83 2.49 -13.33
CA ALA A 62 7.30 1.09 -13.27
C ALA A 62 8.61 0.85 -14.06
N VAL A 63 8.85 1.56 -15.15
CA VAL A 63 10.10 1.43 -15.92
C VAL A 63 11.35 1.81 -15.12
N ILE A 64 11.20 2.72 -14.14
CA ILE A 64 12.29 3.14 -13.25
C ILE A 64 12.26 2.30 -11.96
N TRP A 65 11.10 2.21 -11.32
CA TRP A 65 10.93 1.66 -9.97
C TRP A 65 10.70 0.15 -9.92
N GLY A 66 10.29 -0.46 -11.03
CA GLY A 66 9.98 -1.90 -11.11
C GLY A 66 11.16 -2.82 -10.82
N ARG A 67 12.37 -2.27 -10.82
CA ARG A 67 13.63 -2.99 -10.54
C ARG A 67 14.12 -2.81 -9.10
N CYS A 68 13.53 -1.93 -8.30
CA CYS A 68 13.95 -1.78 -6.90
C CYS A 68 13.43 -2.95 -6.06
N LYS A 69 14.17 -3.33 -5.02
CA LYS A 69 13.83 -4.48 -4.15
C LYS A 69 12.49 -4.35 -3.41
N PHE A 70 12.00 -3.12 -3.29
CA PHE A 70 10.74 -2.79 -2.60
C PHE A 70 9.52 -2.90 -3.52
N TRP A 71 9.74 -2.99 -4.84
CA TRP A 71 8.64 -3.14 -5.78
C TRP A 71 7.97 -4.50 -5.58
N ARG A 72 6.65 -4.51 -5.35
CA ARG A 72 5.87 -5.74 -5.12
C ARG A 72 6.31 -6.54 -3.88
N SER A 73 7.01 -5.92 -2.91
CA SER A 73 7.47 -6.62 -1.70
C SER A 73 6.35 -6.99 -0.72
N HIS A 74 5.20 -6.31 -0.78
CA HIS A 74 4.05 -6.51 0.12
C HIS A 74 2.74 -6.74 -0.63
N LEU A 75 2.76 -7.55 -1.69
CA LEU A 75 1.57 -7.84 -2.52
C LEU A 75 0.39 -8.45 -1.77
N LYS A 76 0.66 -9.14 -0.65
CA LYS A 76 -0.34 -9.87 0.13
C LYS A 76 -0.90 -9.06 1.31
N ASP A 77 -0.26 -7.95 1.63
CA ASP A 77 -0.63 -7.06 2.73
C ASP A 77 -1.70 -6.06 2.23
N ASP A 78 -2.57 -5.57 3.11
CA ASP A 78 -3.61 -4.62 2.72
C ASP A 78 -3.02 -3.25 2.35
N PHE A 79 -3.47 -2.71 1.21
CA PHE A 79 -2.94 -1.45 0.68
C PHE A 79 -3.17 -0.26 1.63
N HIS A 80 -4.33 -0.19 2.28
CA HIS A 80 -4.67 0.91 3.18
C HIS A 80 -3.93 0.80 4.51
N GLU A 81 -3.75 -0.41 5.04
CA GLU A 81 -2.92 -0.66 6.22
C GLU A 81 -1.47 -0.24 5.97
N ILE A 82 -0.86 -0.64 4.85
CA ILE A 82 0.48 -0.17 4.47
C ILE A 82 0.53 1.35 4.39
N CYS A 83 -0.45 1.97 3.74
CA CYS A 83 -0.50 3.43 3.58
C CYS A 83 -0.51 4.15 4.94
N ASN A 84 -1.30 3.66 5.90
CA ASN A 84 -1.41 4.22 7.24
C ASN A 84 -0.10 4.05 8.03
N ILE A 85 0.44 2.84 8.06
CA ILE A 85 1.70 2.53 8.75
C ILE A 85 2.86 3.35 8.18
N ALA A 86 3.01 3.37 6.86
CA ALA A 86 4.07 4.11 6.19
C ALA A 86 3.95 5.62 6.42
N THR A 87 2.73 6.17 6.46
CA THR A 87 2.51 7.58 6.81
C THR A 87 3.01 7.89 8.21
N GLY A 88 2.64 7.08 9.19
CA GLY A 88 3.09 7.25 10.57
C GLY A 88 4.61 7.16 10.71
N GLU A 89 5.23 6.22 10.02
CA GLU A 89 6.68 6.05 10.05
C GLU A 89 7.43 7.21 9.38
N ILE A 90 6.98 7.68 8.21
CA ILE A 90 7.58 8.85 7.54
C ILE A 90 7.52 10.09 8.42
N LEU A 91 6.41 10.31 9.15
CA LEU A 91 6.28 11.43 10.08
C LEU A 91 7.25 11.30 11.26
N LYS A 92 7.37 10.11 11.87
CA LYS A 92 8.36 9.85 12.93
C LYS A 92 9.78 10.16 12.46
N MET A 93 10.16 9.70 11.26
CA MET A 93 11.49 9.97 10.69
C MET A 93 11.76 11.46 10.44
N ARG A 94 10.73 12.27 10.18
CA ARG A 94 10.86 13.72 9.99
C ARG A 94 10.98 14.48 11.30
N LEU A 95 10.29 14.01 12.34
CA LEU A 95 10.29 14.65 13.67
C LEU A 95 11.52 14.31 14.50
N MET A 96 12.21 13.20 14.19
CA MET A 96 13.42 12.75 14.89
C MET A 96 14.73 13.16 14.19
N ARG A 97 14.65 14.00 13.16
CA ARG A 97 15.80 14.61 12.47
C ARG A 97 16.08 15.98 13.04
#